data_AF-A0A067PM40-F1
#
_entry.id   AF-A0A067PM40-F1
#
_cell.length_a   1.000
_cell.length_b   1.000
_cell.length_c   1.000
_cell.angle_alpha   90.00
_cell.angle_beta   90.00
_cell.angle_gamma   90.00
#
_symmetry.space_group_name_H-M   'P 1'
#
loop_
_entity.id
_entity.type
_entity.pdbx_description
1 polymer ?
#
loop_
_entity_poly.entity_id
_entity_poly.type
_entity_poly.pdbx_seq_one_letter_code
_entity_poly.pdbx_strand_id
1 'polypeptide(L)' 'ILPLLTLDGIITYDIIKGPVTSERFLVFLREFLPFTNPYPGPRSVLVLDNCSIHHNEEIRKLVE' A
#
# COMPACT_ATOMS: atom_id res chain seq x y z
N ILE A 1 8.04 -0.16 10.56
CA ILE A 1 7.96 -1.28 9.60
C ILE A 1 6.64 -1.12 8.87
N LEU A 2 6.63 -1.21 7.55
CA LEU A 2 5.44 -1.11 6.70
C LEU A 2 5.28 -2.43 5.93
N PRO A 3 4.43 -3.37 6.39
CA PRO A 3 4.25 -4.66 5.73
C PRO A 3 3.09 -4.63 4.71
N LEU A 4 3.21 -5.43 3.65
CA LEU A 4 2.09 -5.81 2.80
C LEU A 4 1.58 -7.19 3.21
N LEU A 5 0.35 -7.23 3.72
CA LEU A 5 -0.29 -8.42 4.25
C LEU A 5 -1.37 -8.94 3.32
N THR A 6 -1.50 -10.26 3.27
CA THR A 6 -2.61 -10.98 2.64
C THR A 6 -3.14 -12.05 3.59
N LEU A 7 -4.24 -12.72 3.21
CA LEU A 7 -4.74 -13.87 3.96
C LEU A 7 -3.73 -15.02 4.04
N ASP A 8 -2.83 -15.12 3.06
CA ASP A 8 -1.78 -16.15 2.99
C ASP A 8 -0.47 -15.73 3.68
N GLY A 9 -0.43 -14.54 4.29
CA GLY A 9 0.72 -14.02 5.02
C GLY A 9 1.34 -12.76 4.41
N ILE A 10 2.59 -12.48 4.79
CA ILE A 10 3.34 -11.28 4.39
C ILE A 10 3.95 -11.49 3.01
N ILE A 11 3.69 -10.58 2.06
CA ILE A 11 4.34 -10.60 0.75
C ILE A 11 5.69 -9.90 0.81
N THR A 12 5.73 -8.71 1.39
CA THR A 12 6.94 -7.87 1.50
C THR A 12 6.80 -6.89 2.67
N TYR A 13 7.89 -6.22 3.04
CA TYR A 13 7.91 -5.16 4.04
C TYR A 13 9.02 -4.14 3.78
N ASP A 14 8.83 -2.92 4.26
CA ASP A 14 9.87 -1.89 4.31
C ASP A 14 10.21 -1.49 5.76
N ILE A 15 11.51 -1.37 6.07
CA ILE A 15 12.01 -0.92 7.37
C ILE A 15 12.48 0.52 7.23
N ILE A 16 11.59 1.44 7.60
CA ILE A 16 11.81 2.87 7.50
C ILE A 16 12.23 3.41 8.86
N LYS A 17 13.31 4.21 8.90
CA LYS A 17 13.71 4.96 10.09
C LYS A 17 12.86 6.23 10.19
N GLY A 18 12.15 6.40 11.31
CA GLY A 18 11.27 7.55 11.55
C GLY A 18 9.83 7.33 11.04
N PRO A 19 9.00 8.38 11.06
CA PRO A 19 7.60 8.29 10.62
C PRO A 19 7.49 8.09 9.10
N VAL A 20 6.40 7.46 8.66
CA VAL A 20 6.06 7.32 7.24
C VAL A 20 5.28 8.57 6.80
N THR A 21 5.74 9.23 5.75
CA THR A 21 5.04 10.35 5.11
C THR A 21 4.19 9.87 3.94
N SER A 22 3.29 10.71 3.42
CA SER A 22 2.51 10.38 2.22
C SER A 22 3.40 10.07 1.01
N GLU A 23 4.52 10.77 0.84
CA GLU A 23 5.46 10.54 -0.26
C GLU A 23 6.14 9.18 -0.11
N ARG A 24 6.58 8.82 1.10
CA ARG A 24 7.21 7.52 1.34
C ARG A 24 6.20 6.39 1.18
N PHE A 25 4.97 6.59 1.63
CA PHE A 25 3.89 5.65 1.42
C PHE A 25 3.55 5.49 -0.07
N LEU A 26 3.54 6.56 -0.86
CA LEU A 26 3.33 6.50 -2.31
C LEU A 26 4.42 5.69 -3.02
N VAL A 27 5.70 5.83 -2.61
CA VAL A 27 6.80 5.01 -3.14
C VAL A 27 6.56 3.53 -2.82
N PHE A 28 6.25 3.22 -1.55
CA PHE A 28 5.89 1.86 -1.15
C PHE A 28 4.70 1.35 -1.97
N LEU A 29 3.72 2.20 -2.26
CA LEU A 29 2.55 1.83 -3.05
C LEU A 29 2.95 1.41 -4.48
N ARG A 30 3.83 2.16 -5.13
CA ARG A 30 4.30 1.85 -6.49
C ARG A 30 5.08 0.53 -6.55
N GLU A 31 5.81 0.20 -5.49
CA GLU A 31 6.57 -1.04 -5.42
C GLU A 31 5.66 -2.27 -5.21
N PHE A 32 4.50 -2.14 -4.55
CA PHE A 32 3.62 -3.29 -4.33
C PHE A 32 2.53 -3.52 -5.38
N LEU A 33 2.14 -2.51 -6.16
CA LEU A 33 1.11 -2.67 -7.20
C LEU A 33 1.32 -3.90 -8.10
N PRO A 34 2.56 -4.29 -8.50
CA PRO A 34 2.78 -5.52 -9.26
C PRO A 34 2.34 -6.83 -8.57
N PHE A 35 2.10 -6.81 -7.26
CA PHE A 35 1.58 -7.96 -6.49
C PHE A 35 0.06 -7.97 -6.37
N THR A 36 -0.64 -6.96 -6.90
CA THR A 36 -2.10 -6.88 -6.93
C THR A 36 -2.66 -7.36 -8.27
N ASN A 37 -3.97 -7.61 -8.30
CA ASN A 37 -4.68 -7.89 -9.55
C ASN A 37 -5.90 -6.95 -9.68
N PRO A 38 -6.44 -6.74 -10.89
CA PRO A 38 -7.72 -6.05 -11.04
C PRO A 38 -8.85 -6.77 -10.29
N TYR A 39 -9.78 -6.01 -9.73
CA TYR A 39 -10.98 -6.55 -9.09
C TYR A 39 -11.88 -7.25 -10.14
N PRO A 40 -12.47 -8.44 -9.83
CA PRO A 40 -12.55 -9.14 -8.54
C PRO A 40 -11.48 -10.23 -8.31
N GLY A 41 -10.31 -10.14 -8.95
CA GLY A 41 -9.26 -11.16 -8.82
C GLY A 41 -8.66 -11.27 -7.41
N PRO A 42 -7.84 -12.30 -7.12
CA PRO A 42 -7.14 -12.40 -5.84
C PRO A 42 -6.24 -11.17 -5.59
N ARG A 43 -6.19 -10.68 -4.34
CA ARG A 43 -5.38 -9.49 -3.96
C ARG A 43 -5.74 -8.21 -4.76
N SER A 44 -7.03 -8.03 -5.03
CA SER A 44 -7.54 -6.87 -5.79
C SER A 44 -8.13 -5.74 -4.95
N VAL A 45 -8.21 -5.93 -3.63
CA VAL A 45 -8.76 -4.94 -2.70
C VAL A 45 -7.65 -4.52 -1.76
N LEU A 46 -7.36 -3.22 -1.74
CA LEU A 46 -6.46 -2.61 -0.78
C LEU A 46 -7.27 -2.21 0.47
N VAL A 47 -6.83 -2.68 1.64
CA VAL A 47 -7.42 -2.31 2.93
C VAL A 47 -6.37 -1.56 3.73
N LEU A 48 -6.68 -0.31 4.11
CA LEU A 48 -5.82 0.56 4.89
C LEU A 48 -6.57 1.04 6.14
N ASP A 49 -5.84 1.52 7.15
CA ASP A 49 -6.46 2.29 8.21
C ASP A 49 -6.84 3.70 7.70
N ASN A 50 -7.49 4.50 8.54
CA ASN A 50 -7.92 5.86 8.20
C ASN A 50 -6.84 6.91 8.53
N CYS A 51 -5.55 6.59 8.34
CA CYS A 51 -4.47 7.54 8.59
C CYS A 51 -4.45 8.65 7.53
N SER A 52 -4.26 9.91 7.97
CA SER A 52 -4.30 11.08 7.08
C SER A 52 -3.29 11.02 5.93
N ILE A 53 -2.18 10.29 6.09
CA ILE A 53 -1.17 10.15 5.04
C ILE A 53 -1.69 9.38 3.82
N HIS A 54 -2.76 8.60 3.97
CA HIS A 54 -3.40 7.83 2.90
C HIS A 54 -4.34 8.68 2.04
N HIS A 55 -4.74 9.86 2.51
CA HIS A 55 -5.70 10.73 1.82
C HIS A 55 -5.02 11.68 0.80
N ASN A 56 -3.80 11.36 0.37
CA ASN A 56 -3.11 12.13 -0.65
C ASN A 56 -3.73 11.84 -2.04
N GLU A 57 -4.01 12.89 -2.82
CA GLU A 57 -4.58 12.76 -4.17
C GLU A 57 -3.77 11.85 -5.10
N GLU A 58 -2.45 11.82 -4.96
CA GLU A 58 -1.59 10.94 -5.78
C GLU A 58 -1.71 9.47 -5.39
N ILE A 59 -2.06 9.17 -4.13
CA ILE A 59 -2.39 7.81 -3.70
C ILE A 59 -3.72 7.40 -4.33
N ARG A 60 -4.71 8.30 -4.30
CA ARG A 60 -6.03 8.05 -4.88
C ARG A 60 -5.93 7.71 -6.37
N LYS A 61 -5.27 8.54 -7.16
CA LYS A 61 -5.04 8.31 -8.60
C LYS A 61 -4.25 7.04 -8.93
N LEU A 62 -3.50 6.52 -7.96
CA LEU A 62 -2.67 5.33 -8.15
C LEU A 62 -3.47 4.03 -7.96
N VAL A 63 -4.50 4.04 -7.11
CA VAL A 63 -5.24 2.84 -6.69
C VAL A 63 -6.72 2.81 -7.10
N GLU A 64 -7.29 3.96 -7.45
CA GLU A 64 -8.63 4.12 -8.05
C GLU A 64 -8.55 4.30 -9.57
#